data_AF-A0A9E1Y1C6-F1
#
_entry.id   AF-A0A9E1Y1C6-F1
#
_cell.length_a   1.000
_cell.length_b   1.000
_cell.length_c   1.000
_cell.angle_alpha   90.00
_cell.angle_beta   90.00
_cell.angle_gamma   90.00
#
_symmetry.space_group_name_H-M   'P 1'
#
loop_
_entity.id
_entity.type
_entity.pdbx_description
1 polymer ?
#
loop_
_entity_poly.entity_id
_entity_poly.type
_entity_poly.pdbx_seq_one_letter_code
_entity_poly.pdbx_strand_id
1 'polypeptide(L)'
;MTLIATDVDDSIEKLRSKLAAELTRPNHAMDPYFYRSHLVHDRELEHLIFKSWIYALHASEIPNKGDYQLLEIGEDSIIIARDHQGELHGMHNICRHRGAAVCEAPCGNRSTFVCPYHGWVYNLDGSMRAAREMHVSTDFNAQDHGLKKIQLVNYMGLVFINCDPNAADFLGPLSNLDKPLGAYQLDTAKVAHKKTYHIPANWKLVLENYLECYHCATSHRAYAKMHTLKDLEEKVAPVVTAMLARSDAVTG
;
A
#
# COMPACT_ATOMS: atom_id res chain seq x y z
N MET A 1 16.17 -12.77 16.55
CA MET A 1 15.44 -13.37 15.41
C MET A 1 15.07 -14.78 15.81
N THR A 2 13.95 -14.95 16.50
CA THR A 2 13.46 -16.28 16.87
C THR A 2 12.84 -16.82 15.60
N LEU A 3 13.54 -17.73 14.92
CA LEU A 3 12.97 -18.50 13.82
C LEU A 3 11.68 -19.12 14.36
N ILE A 4 10.52 -18.57 13.96
CA ILE A 4 9.28 -19.35 13.98
C ILE A 4 9.61 -20.44 12.99
N ALA A 5 9.81 -21.66 13.49
CA ALA A 5 10.25 -22.80 12.71
C ALA A 5 9.53 -22.77 11.36
N THR A 6 10.29 -22.58 10.28
CA THR A 6 9.85 -22.95 8.94
C THR A 6 9.49 -24.41 9.08
N ASP A 7 8.19 -24.68 9.17
CA ASP A 7 7.68 -26.03 9.08
C ASP A 7 8.28 -26.57 7.78
N VAL A 8 9.16 -27.56 7.86
CA VAL A 8 9.96 -28.06 6.71
C VAL A 8 9.03 -28.60 5.60
N ASP A 9 7.75 -28.70 5.92
CA ASP A 9 6.64 -29.14 5.08
C ASP A 9 5.82 -27.99 4.44
N ASP A 10 6.22 -26.71 4.56
CA ASP A 10 5.55 -25.60 3.87
C ASP A 10 5.73 -25.73 2.34
N SER A 11 4.67 -26.12 1.65
CA SER A 11 4.71 -26.53 0.25
C SER A 11 3.45 -26.10 -0.49
N ILE A 12 3.54 -26.03 -1.82
CA ILE A 12 2.38 -25.71 -2.67
C ILE A 12 1.25 -26.74 -2.49
N GLU A 13 1.59 -28.01 -2.23
CA GLU A 13 0.60 -29.06 -1.96
C GLU A 13 -0.14 -28.81 -0.64
N LYS A 14 0.61 -28.50 0.43
CA LYS A 14 0.02 -28.13 1.73
C LYS A 14 -0.85 -26.87 1.63
N LEU A 15 -0.39 -25.84 0.92
CA LEU A 15 -1.16 -24.63 0.65
C LEU A 15 -2.50 -24.96 -0.02
N ARG A 16 -2.48 -25.77 -1.09
CA ARG A 16 -3.69 -26.19 -1.81
C ARG A 16 -4.64 -26.99 -0.94
N SER A 17 -4.11 -27.94 -0.16
CA SER A 17 -4.90 -28.75 0.77
C SER A 17 -5.56 -27.89 1.85
N LYS A 18 -4.80 -26.97 2.47
CA LYS A 18 -5.31 -26.03 3.47
C LYS A 18 -6.36 -25.10 2.88
N LEU A 19 -6.14 -24.57 1.68
CA LEU A 19 -7.12 -23.73 0.99
C LEU A 19 -8.42 -24.47 0.68
N ALA A 20 -8.32 -25.71 0.18
CA ALA A 20 -9.50 -26.54 -0.06
C ALA A 20 -10.29 -26.79 1.23
N ALA A 21 -9.62 -27.07 2.35
CA ALA A 21 -10.27 -27.26 3.64
C ALA A 21 -10.92 -25.96 4.15
N GLU A 22 -10.24 -24.82 4.01
CA GLU A 22 -10.71 -23.50 4.44
C GLU A 22 -12.04 -23.14 3.75
N LEU A 23 -12.13 -23.36 2.44
CA LEU A 23 -13.33 -23.06 1.66
C LEU A 23 -14.56 -23.89 2.06
N THR A 24 -14.38 -25.02 2.74
CA THR A 24 -15.50 -25.83 3.26
C THR A 24 -16.09 -25.31 4.57
N ARG A 25 -15.46 -24.31 5.20
CA ARG A 25 -15.82 -23.81 6.53
C ARG A 25 -16.03 -22.29 6.55
N PRO A 26 -17.04 -21.76 5.83
CA PRO A 26 -17.34 -20.33 5.90
C PRO A 26 -17.68 -19.90 7.33
N ASN A 27 -17.50 -18.60 7.61
CA ASN A 27 -17.82 -17.96 8.90
C ASN A 27 -17.02 -18.48 10.11
N HIS A 28 -15.81 -19.00 9.88
CA HIS A 28 -14.86 -19.35 10.93
C HIS A 28 -13.61 -18.49 10.81
N ALA A 29 -12.83 -18.38 11.89
CA ALA A 29 -11.49 -17.82 11.82
C ALA A 29 -10.61 -18.70 10.91
N MET A 30 -9.70 -18.04 10.17
CA MET A 30 -8.84 -18.70 9.20
C MET A 30 -7.91 -19.71 9.87
N ASP A 31 -7.57 -20.82 9.18
CA ASP A 31 -6.58 -21.76 9.71
C ASP A 31 -5.25 -21.04 10.02
N PRO A 32 -4.63 -21.27 11.20
CA PRO A 32 -3.41 -20.59 11.61
C PRO A 32 -2.25 -20.69 10.62
N TYR A 33 -2.26 -21.69 9.75
CA TYR A 33 -1.35 -21.83 8.62
C TYR A 33 -1.24 -20.55 7.78
N PHE A 34 -2.36 -19.90 7.46
CA PHE A 34 -2.38 -18.72 6.59
C PHE A 34 -1.80 -17.46 7.24
N TYR A 35 -1.70 -17.42 8.57
CA TYR A 35 -1.03 -16.32 9.26
C TYR A 35 0.48 -16.52 9.40
N ARG A 36 0.96 -17.76 9.27
CA ARG A 36 2.33 -18.16 9.65
C ARG A 36 3.19 -18.66 8.50
N SER A 37 2.58 -19.15 7.42
CA SER A 37 3.30 -19.67 6.25
C SER A 37 4.00 -18.55 5.49
N HIS A 38 5.30 -18.73 5.21
CA HIS A 38 6.07 -17.84 4.36
C HIS A 38 5.62 -17.97 2.90
N LEU A 39 5.30 -19.18 2.46
CA LEU A 39 4.78 -19.40 1.11
C LEU A 39 3.44 -18.68 0.88
N VAL A 40 2.56 -18.66 1.88
CA VAL A 40 1.32 -17.86 1.82
C VAL A 40 1.65 -16.38 1.71
N HIS A 41 2.53 -15.87 2.56
CA HIS A 41 2.92 -14.46 2.56
C HIS A 41 3.49 -14.02 1.21
N ASP A 42 4.40 -14.80 0.61
CA ASP A 42 5.00 -14.46 -0.68
C ASP A 42 3.95 -14.44 -1.81
N ARG A 43 2.99 -15.39 -1.77
CA ARG A 43 1.87 -15.42 -2.72
C ARG A 43 0.91 -14.25 -2.52
N GLU A 44 0.66 -13.83 -1.29
CA GLU A 44 -0.13 -12.65 -0.98
C GLU A 44 0.55 -11.38 -1.51
N LEU A 45 1.87 -11.25 -1.33
CA LEU A 45 2.62 -10.13 -1.91
C LEU A 45 2.48 -10.11 -3.45
N GLU A 46 2.79 -11.22 -4.12
CA GLU A 46 2.81 -11.34 -5.58
C GLU A 46 1.42 -11.15 -6.23
N HIS A 47 0.39 -11.78 -5.66
CA HIS A 47 -0.90 -11.89 -6.30
C HIS A 47 -1.97 -10.95 -5.76
N LEU A 48 -1.78 -10.39 -4.56
CA LEU A 48 -2.74 -9.49 -3.93
C LEU A 48 -2.14 -8.10 -3.70
N ILE A 49 -1.10 -7.97 -2.87
CA ILE A 49 -0.60 -6.68 -2.41
C ILE A 49 -0.05 -5.85 -3.57
N PHE A 50 0.89 -6.39 -4.36
CA PHE A 50 1.47 -5.65 -5.49
C PHE A 50 0.52 -5.42 -6.67
N LYS A 51 -0.68 -6.02 -6.65
CA LYS A 51 -1.73 -5.85 -7.66
C LYS A 51 -2.94 -5.05 -7.17
N SER A 52 -2.93 -4.63 -5.90
CA SER A 52 -4.01 -3.87 -5.30
C SER A 52 -3.67 -2.39 -5.24
N TRP A 53 -4.70 -1.55 -5.25
CA TRP A 53 -4.56 -0.14 -4.93
C TRP A 53 -4.34 0.02 -3.41
N ILE A 54 -3.17 0.53 -3.04
CA ILE A 54 -2.76 0.70 -1.64
C ILE A 54 -2.68 2.19 -1.31
N TYR A 55 -3.29 2.60 -0.19
CA TYR A 55 -3.09 3.94 0.35
C TYR A 55 -1.63 4.12 0.78
N ALA A 56 -0.99 5.17 0.27
CA ALA A 56 0.41 5.42 0.50
C ALA A 56 0.67 6.57 1.48
N LEU A 57 0.08 7.73 1.22
CA LEU A 57 0.26 8.95 2.02
C LEU A 57 -0.85 9.97 1.75
N HIS A 58 -0.94 10.99 2.59
CA HIS A 58 -1.70 12.19 2.26
C HIS A 58 -0.81 13.18 1.49
N ALA A 59 -1.30 13.81 0.44
CA ALA A 59 -0.54 14.71 -0.43
C ALA A 59 0.09 15.90 0.32
N SER A 60 -0.48 16.29 1.47
CA SER A 60 0.09 17.31 2.36
C SER A 60 1.40 16.89 3.04
N GLU A 61 1.77 15.61 3.01
CA GLU A 61 3.04 15.10 3.55
C GLU A 61 4.23 15.45 2.64
N ILE A 62 3.96 15.70 1.35
CA ILE A 62 4.94 16.17 0.35
C ILE A 62 4.39 17.41 -0.39
N PRO A 63 4.19 18.54 0.31
CA PRO A 63 3.48 19.69 -0.24
C PRO A 63 4.30 20.49 -1.26
N ASN A 64 5.64 20.43 -1.20
CA ASN A 64 6.51 21.25 -2.03
C ASN A 64 7.07 20.47 -3.23
N LYS A 65 7.41 21.20 -4.28
CA LYS A 65 8.15 20.67 -5.44
C LYS A 65 9.49 20.10 -4.96
N GLY A 66 9.83 18.90 -5.43
CA GLY A 66 11.02 18.18 -4.98
C GLY A 66 10.84 17.33 -3.75
N ASP A 67 9.73 17.47 -3.02
CA ASP A 67 9.46 16.62 -1.85
C ASP A 67 9.24 15.18 -2.31
N TYR A 68 9.82 14.24 -1.57
CA TYR A 68 9.62 12.82 -1.77
C TYR A 68 9.53 12.09 -0.43
N GLN A 69 8.86 10.94 -0.45
CA GLN A 69 8.79 9.99 0.65
C GLN A 69 8.95 8.58 0.11
N LEU A 70 9.60 7.72 0.90
CA LEU A 70 9.71 6.30 0.64
C LEU A 70 8.57 5.55 1.33
N LEU A 71 7.99 4.61 0.60
CA LEU A 71 7.05 3.61 1.10
C LEU A 71 7.66 2.23 0.92
N GLU A 72 7.73 1.47 2.00
CA GLU A 72 8.26 0.10 2.00
C GLU A 72 7.10 -0.91 2.00
N ILE A 73 7.10 -1.85 1.05
CA ILE A 73 6.09 -2.91 0.91
C ILE A 73 6.84 -4.24 0.70
N GLY A 74 6.74 -5.14 1.67
CA GLY A 74 7.54 -6.37 1.63
C GLY A 74 9.04 -6.04 1.62
N GLU A 75 9.73 -6.46 0.57
CA GLU A 75 11.16 -6.14 0.33
C GLU A 75 11.36 -5.00 -0.68
N ASP A 76 10.27 -4.43 -1.23
CA ASP A 76 10.32 -3.36 -2.21
C ASP A 76 10.20 -1.97 -1.57
N SER A 77 11.00 -1.04 -2.10
CA SER A 77 10.96 0.39 -1.75
C SER A 77 10.40 1.20 -2.91
N ILE A 78 9.43 2.04 -2.65
CA ILE A 78 8.74 2.89 -3.62
C ILE A 78 9.00 4.36 -3.27
N ILE A 79 9.45 5.14 -4.27
CA ILE A 79 9.53 6.60 -4.18
C ILE A 79 8.18 7.18 -4.60
N ILE A 80 7.61 8.02 -3.74
CA ILE A 80 6.50 8.92 -4.09
C ILE A 80 7.04 10.34 -4.04
N ALA A 81 6.99 11.05 -5.17
CA ALA A 81 7.61 12.35 -5.32
C ALA A 81 6.67 13.37 -5.97
N ARG A 82 6.85 14.65 -5.60
CA ARG A 82 6.25 15.78 -6.31
C ARG A 82 7.30 16.42 -7.21
N ASP A 83 7.03 16.49 -8.51
CA ASP A 83 7.97 17.07 -9.47
C ASP A 83 7.98 18.61 -9.45
N HIS A 84 8.75 19.20 -10.38
CA HIS A 84 8.86 20.66 -10.51
C HIS A 84 7.64 21.33 -11.15
N GLN A 85 6.77 20.54 -11.78
CA GLN A 85 5.50 20.96 -12.33
C GLN A 85 4.41 20.95 -11.23
N GLY A 86 4.63 20.20 -10.15
CA GLY A 86 3.70 20.03 -9.04
C GLY A 86 2.95 18.69 -9.08
N GLU A 87 3.24 17.83 -10.06
CA GLU A 87 2.58 16.55 -10.26
C GLU A 87 3.18 15.46 -9.37
N LEU A 88 2.35 14.50 -8.96
CA LEU A 88 2.76 13.37 -8.13
C LEU A 88 3.14 12.17 -8.99
N HIS A 89 4.26 11.54 -8.64
CA HIS A 89 4.78 10.36 -9.34
C HIS A 89 5.12 9.25 -8.35
N GLY A 90 4.81 8.01 -8.71
CA GLY A 90 5.25 6.81 -8.02
C GLY A 90 6.26 6.04 -8.87
N MET A 91 7.34 5.54 -8.26
CA MET A 91 8.35 4.73 -8.95
C MET A 91 9.09 3.79 -8.01
N HIS A 92 9.56 2.65 -8.52
CA HIS A 92 10.45 1.78 -7.74
C HIS A 92 11.76 2.50 -7.41
N ASN A 93 12.19 2.42 -6.16
CA ASN A 93 13.44 2.96 -5.64
C ASN A 93 14.64 2.07 -6.03
N ILE A 94 14.74 1.70 -7.30
CA ILE A 94 15.74 0.75 -7.81
C ILE A 94 16.41 1.35 -9.03
N CYS A 95 17.70 1.66 -8.91
CA CYS A 95 18.51 2.18 -10.00
C CYS A 95 18.57 1.17 -11.14
N ARG A 96 18.24 1.63 -12.35
CA ARG A 96 18.22 0.82 -13.57
C ARG A 96 19.60 0.39 -14.10
N HIS A 97 20.68 0.79 -13.44
CA HIS A 97 22.02 0.33 -13.76
C HIS A 97 22.30 -1.05 -13.13
N ARG A 98 22.38 -1.12 -11.80
CA ARG A 98 22.78 -2.33 -11.04
C ARG A 98 21.93 -2.56 -9.79
N GLY A 99 20.73 -1.96 -9.72
CA GLY A 99 19.75 -2.26 -8.68
C GLY A 99 19.93 -1.57 -7.32
N ALA A 100 20.89 -0.64 -7.17
CA ALA A 100 21.04 0.10 -5.91
C ALA A 100 19.83 1.00 -5.64
N ALA A 101 19.50 1.18 -4.35
CA ALA A 101 18.54 2.18 -3.94
C ALA A 101 18.97 3.57 -4.42
N VAL A 102 18.03 4.35 -4.95
CA VAL A 102 18.29 5.69 -5.47
C VAL A 102 18.18 6.72 -4.36
N CYS A 103 17.23 6.54 -3.45
CA CYS A 103 17.03 7.32 -2.25
C CYS A 103 17.20 6.44 -1.01
N GLU A 104 18.05 6.87 -0.07
CA GLU A 104 18.28 6.13 1.18
C GLU A 104 17.50 6.74 2.36
N ALA A 105 17.33 8.06 2.38
CA ALA A 105 16.56 8.74 3.41
C ALA A 105 15.05 8.52 3.17
N PRO A 106 14.27 8.23 4.23
CA PRO A 106 12.84 7.88 4.12
C PRO A 106 11.97 9.03 3.58
N CYS A 107 12.44 10.27 3.66
CA CYS A 107 11.84 11.42 3.03
C CYS A 107 12.90 12.50 2.80
N GLY A 108 12.59 13.47 1.95
CA GLY A 108 13.44 14.64 1.74
C GLY A 108 12.94 15.54 0.63
N ASN A 109 13.76 16.52 0.25
CA ASN A 109 13.51 17.40 -0.88
C ASN A 109 14.73 17.38 -1.81
N ARG A 110 14.53 17.13 -3.12
CA ARG A 110 15.61 17.08 -4.11
C ARG A 110 15.18 17.69 -5.44
N SER A 111 16.14 18.23 -6.19
CA SER A 111 15.91 18.69 -7.57
C SER A 111 15.98 17.55 -8.59
N THR A 112 16.74 16.50 -8.28
CA THR A 112 16.90 15.25 -9.04
C THR A 112 17.28 14.12 -8.11
N PHE A 113 17.03 12.89 -8.54
CA PHE A 113 17.52 11.70 -7.88
C PHE A 113 18.87 11.27 -8.45
N VAL A 114 19.90 11.18 -7.61
CA VAL A 114 21.25 10.77 -8.01
C VAL A 114 21.57 9.45 -7.32
N CYS A 115 21.74 8.39 -8.09
CA CYS A 115 22.08 7.08 -7.56
C CYS A 115 23.46 7.15 -6.86
N PRO A 116 23.55 6.77 -5.57
CA PRO A 116 24.78 6.89 -4.78
C PRO A 116 25.88 5.94 -5.28
N TYR A 117 25.53 4.90 -6.04
CA TYR A 117 26.49 3.91 -6.50
C TYR A 117 27.38 4.42 -7.63
N HIS A 118 26.78 4.92 -8.73
CA HIS A 118 27.54 5.31 -9.93
C HIS A 118 27.13 6.68 -10.50
N GLY A 119 26.29 7.44 -9.80
CA GLY A 119 25.91 8.78 -10.21
C GLY A 119 24.96 8.85 -11.41
N TRP A 120 24.20 7.79 -11.69
CA TRP A 120 23.07 7.88 -12.64
C TRP A 120 22.03 8.83 -12.08
N VAL A 121 21.60 9.79 -12.90
CA VAL A 121 20.70 10.87 -12.51
C VAL A 121 19.34 10.67 -13.15
N TYR A 122 18.29 10.79 -12.36
CA TYR A 122 16.90 10.72 -12.76
C TYR A 122 16.18 12.02 -12.39
N ASN A 123 15.24 12.42 -13.24
CA ASN A 123 14.27 13.45 -12.90
C ASN A 123 13.28 12.94 -11.84
N LEU A 124 12.52 13.85 -11.25
CA LEU A 124 11.53 13.52 -10.21
C LEU A 124 10.30 12.77 -10.74
N ASP A 125 10.11 12.74 -12.06
CA ASP A 125 9.12 11.89 -12.73
C ASP A 125 9.68 10.50 -13.07
N GLY A 126 10.93 10.21 -12.69
CA GLY A 126 11.63 8.95 -12.92
C GLY A 126 12.36 8.85 -14.26
N SER A 127 12.21 9.81 -15.18
CA SER A 127 12.92 9.77 -16.46
C SER A 127 14.44 9.89 -16.27
N MET A 128 15.21 9.15 -17.07
CA MET A 128 16.67 9.19 -17.05
C MET A 128 17.16 10.57 -17.54
N ARG A 129 17.86 11.30 -16.68
CA ARG A 129 18.44 12.62 -17.01
C ARG A 129 19.88 12.51 -17.50
N ALA A 130 20.70 11.71 -16.84
CA ALA A 130 22.10 11.52 -17.22
C ALA A 130 22.66 10.18 -16.73
N ALA A 131 23.42 9.52 -17.60
CA ALA A 131 24.18 8.32 -17.26
C ALA A 131 25.65 8.57 -17.62
N ARG A 132 26.51 8.66 -16.60
CA ARG A 132 27.94 9.01 -16.77
C ARG A 132 28.64 8.00 -17.68
N GLU A 133 29.43 8.49 -18.63
CA GLU A 133 30.18 7.70 -19.62
C GLU A 133 29.36 6.74 -20.51
N MET A 134 28.02 6.74 -20.48
CA MET A 134 27.26 5.80 -21.33
C MET A 134 27.23 6.20 -22.81
N HIS A 135 27.70 7.40 -23.17
CA HIS A 135 27.80 7.88 -24.54
C HIS A 135 28.80 7.10 -25.40
N VAL A 136 29.71 6.32 -24.79
CA VAL A 136 30.63 5.45 -25.54
C VAL A 136 29.99 4.13 -25.97
N SER A 137 28.81 3.79 -25.44
CA SER A 137 28.06 2.59 -25.83
C SER A 137 27.09 2.94 -26.96
N THR A 138 27.28 2.31 -28.12
CA THR A 138 26.45 2.55 -29.31
C THR A 138 25.01 2.09 -29.14
N ASP A 139 24.78 1.13 -28.25
CA ASP A 139 23.48 0.47 -28.06
C ASP A 139 22.72 1.04 -26.84
N PHE A 140 23.28 2.05 -26.17
CA PHE A 140 22.64 2.65 -25.01
C PHE A 140 21.61 3.72 -25.40
N ASN A 141 20.35 3.45 -25.08
CA ASN A 141 19.29 4.44 -25.14
C ASN A 141 18.83 4.83 -23.73
N ALA A 142 18.99 6.10 -23.38
CA ALA A 142 18.59 6.66 -22.09
C ALA A 142 17.09 6.49 -21.79
N GLN A 143 16.24 6.52 -22.82
CA GLN A 143 14.78 6.44 -22.64
C GLN A 143 14.33 5.09 -22.07
N ASP A 144 15.08 4.01 -22.31
CA ASP A 144 14.76 2.66 -21.82
C ASP A 144 15.15 2.44 -20.34
N HIS A 145 15.88 3.40 -19.78
CA HIS A 145 16.56 3.30 -18.49
C HIS A 145 16.01 4.25 -17.41
N GLY A 146 14.84 4.87 -17.63
CA GLY A 146 14.11 5.56 -16.56
C GLY A 146 13.69 4.62 -15.43
N LEU A 147 13.50 5.16 -14.21
CA LEU A 147 12.96 4.40 -13.08
C LEU A 147 11.61 3.78 -13.47
N LYS A 148 11.36 2.55 -12.98
CA LYS A 148 10.11 1.85 -13.27
C LYS A 148 8.98 2.58 -12.55
N LYS A 149 8.10 3.22 -13.33
CA LYS A 149 6.92 3.91 -12.81
C LYS A 149 5.88 2.89 -12.34
N ILE A 150 5.10 3.28 -11.33
CA ILE A 150 3.92 2.56 -10.88
C ILE A 150 2.69 3.43 -11.10
N GLN A 151 1.50 2.83 -11.03
CA GLN A 151 0.25 3.60 -11.12
C GLN A 151 0.05 4.40 -9.83
N LEU A 152 -0.46 5.62 -9.97
CA LEU A 152 -0.73 6.53 -8.86
C LEU A 152 -2.03 7.28 -9.11
N VAL A 153 -2.86 7.36 -8.08
CA VAL A 153 -4.08 8.18 -8.06
C VAL A 153 -4.03 9.07 -6.82
N ASN A 154 -4.26 10.37 -7.01
CA ASN A 154 -4.48 11.31 -5.92
C ASN A 154 -5.97 11.69 -5.91
N TYR A 155 -6.67 11.37 -4.83
CA TYR A 155 -8.10 11.65 -4.70
C TYR A 155 -8.39 12.32 -3.36
N MET A 156 -8.88 13.56 -3.38
CA MET A 156 -9.06 14.39 -2.18
C MET A 156 -7.82 14.44 -1.27
N GLY A 157 -6.62 14.49 -1.87
CA GLY A 157 -5.36 14.45 -1.13
C GLY A 157 -4.93 13.06 -0.65
N LEU A 158 -5.76 12.01 -0.78
CA LEU A 158 -5.38 10.64 -0.49
C LEU A 158 -4.64 10.06 -1.70
N VAL A 159 -3.36 9.75 -1.53
CA VAL A 159 -2.52 9.17 -2.58
C VAL A 159 -2.56 7.65 -2.47
N PHE A 160 -3.01 7.00 -3.55
CA PHE A 160 -3.02 5.56 -3.72
C PHE A 160 -2.04 5.15 -4.82
N ILE A 161 -1.43 3.98 -4.68
CA ILE A 161 -0.51 3.43 -5.65
C ILE A 161 -0.89 1.99 -6.03
N ASN A 162 -0.47 1.54 -7.21
CA ASN A 162 -0.55 0.14 -7.62
C ASN A 162 0.67 -0.21 -8.48
N CYS A 163 1.36 -1.31 -8.15
CA CYS A 163 2.56 -1.74 -8.87
C CYS A 163 2.24 -2.51 -10.16
N ASP A 164 1.00 -2.94 -10.38
CA ASP A 164 0.57 -3.52 -11.65
C ASP A 164 0.39 -2.41 -12.70
N PRO A 165 1.18 -2.41 -13.79
CA PRO A 165 1.00 -1.42 -14.86
C PRO A 165 -0.36 -1.54 -15.55
N ASN A 166 -1.05 -2.67 -15.42
CA ASN A 166 -2.38 -2.95 -15.98
C ASN A 166 -3.50 -2.84 -14.95
N ALA A 167 -3.25 -2.20 -13.79
CA ALA A 167 -4.27 -1.98 -12.78
C ALA A 167 -5.54 -1.36 -13.37
N ALA A 168 -6.70 -1.84 -12.92
CA ALA A 168 -7.98 -1.26 -13.29
C ALA A 168 -8.11 0.19 -12.80
N ASP A 169 -8.98 0.96 -13.44
CA ASP A 169 -9.30 2.33 -13.02
C ASP A 169 -9.76 2.35 -11.55
N PHE A 170 -9.23 3.31 -10.80
CA PHE A 170 -9.56 3.50 -9.39
C PHE A 170 -10.29 4.83 -9.13
N LEU A 171 -10.24 5.78 -10.06
CA LEU A 171 -10.95 7.05 -9.91
C LEU A 171 -12.46 6.84 -9.91
N GLY A 172 -12.99 5.96 -10.78
CA GLY A 172 -14.41 5.61 -10.81
C GLY A 172 -14.94 5.17 -9.44
N PRO A 173 -14.41 4.08 -8.86
CA PRO A 173 -14.81 3.63 -7.52
C PRO A 173 -14.61 4.68 -6.42
N LEU A 174 -13.51 5.45 -6.45
CA LEU A 174 -13.25 6.50 -5.45
C LEU A 174 -14.27 7.64 -5.49
N SER A 175 -14.86 7.94 -6.66
CA SER A 175 -15.90 8.97 -6.78
C SER A 175 -17.17 8.67 -5.97
N ASN A 176 -17.42 7.40 -5.63
CA ASN A 176 -18.52 7.02 -4.74
C ASN A 176 -18.31 7.52 -3.30
N LEU A 177 -17.09 7.95 -2.96
CA LEU A 177 -16.74 8.49 -1.64
C LEU A 177 -17.01 9.99 -1.49
N ASP A 178 -17.44 10.68 -2.56
CA ASP A 178 -17.66 12.13 -2.53
C ASP A 178 -18.66 12.57 -1.46
N LYS A 179 -19.81 11.91 -1.41
CA LYS A 179 -20.85 12.21 -0.42
C LYS A 179 -20.41 11.88 1.01
N PRO A 180 -19.92 10.66 1.32
CA PRO A 180 -19.54 10.34 2.70
C PRO A 180 -18.30 11.10 3.19
N LEU A 181 -17.38 11.49 2.30
CA LEU A 181 -16.13 12.15 2.71
C LEU A 181 -16.08 13.66 2.46
N GLY A 182 -16.97 14.21 1.63
CA GLY A 182 -16.89 15.62 1.20
C GLY A 182 -16.96 16.64 2.33
N ALA A 183 -17.67 16.33 3.42
CA ALA A 183 -17.74 17.21 4.60
C ALA A 183 -16.38 17.40 5.31
N TYR A 184 -15.43 16.47 5.14
CA TYR A 184 -14.13 16.53 5.79
C TYR A 184 -13.10 17.39 5.05
N GLN A 185 -13.37 17.81 3.81
CA GLN A 185 -12.48 18.66 2.99
C GLN A 185 -11.03 18.14 2.96
N LEU A 186 -10.86 16.83 2.75
CA LEU A 186 -9.58 16.14 2.85
C LEU A 186 -8.53 16.72 1.89
N ASP A 187 -8.94 17.24 0.74
CA ASP A 187 -8.09 17.90 -0.25
C ASP A 187 -7.34 19.13 0.31
N THR A 188 -7.92 19.80 1.31
CA THR A 188 -7.31 20.95 2.02
C THR A 188 -6.78 20.58 3.39
N ALA A 189 -6.95 19.33 3.82
CA ALA A 189 -6.49 18.87 5.12
C ALA A 189 -4.96 18.79 5.18
N LYS A 190 -4.44 18.72 6.41
CA LYS A 190 -3.02 18.49 6.65
C LYS A 190 -2.82 17.45 7.74
N VAL A 191 -1.76 16.65 7.59
CA VAL A 191 -1.34 15.71 8.62
C VAL A 191 -0.84 16.47 9.85
N ALA A 192 -1.66 16.48 10.91
CA ALA A 192 -1.30 17.09 12.18
C ALA A 192 -0.39 16.19 13.03
N HIS A 193 -0.55 14.87 12.91
CA HIS A 193 0.25 13.88 13.61
C HIS A 193 0.34 12.60 12.79
N LYS A 194 1.53 11.98 12.75
CA LYS A 194 1.78 10.67 12.13
C LYS A 194 2.57 9.81 13.10
N LYS A 195 2.19 8.53 13.20
CA LYS A 195 2.90 7.54 14.01
C LYS A 195 3.03 6.25 13.22
N THR A 196 4.26 5.78 13.07
CA THR A 196 4.60 4.49 12.47
C THR A 196 5.21 3.60 13.55
N TYR A 197 4.77 2.35 13.65
CA TYR A 197 5.32 1.39 14.59
C TYR A 197 5.14 -0.04 14.04
N HIS A 198 6.07 -0.91 14.38
CA HIS A 198 6.04 -2.30 13.97
C HIS A 198 5.06 -3.10 14.84
N ILE A 199 4.19 -3.89 14.20
CA ILE A 199 3.29 -4.84 14.86
C ILE A 199 3.80 -6.24 14.52
N PRO A 200 4.25 -7.04 15.51
CA PRO A 200 4.75 -8.39 15.26
C PRO A 200 3.59 -9.38 15.05
N ALA A 201 2.79 -9.16 14.01
CA ALA A 201 1.64 -9.96 13.63
C ALA A 201 1.48 -10.00 12.11
N ASN A 202 0.78 -11.02 11.60
CA ASN A 202 0.39 -11.05 10.19
C ASN A 202 -0.57 -9.89 9.87
N TRP A 203 -0.44 -9.27 8.69
CA TRP A 203 -1.26 -8.13 8.27
C TRP A 203 -2.77 -8.43 8.31
N LYS A 204 -3.17 -9.68 8.02
CA LYS A 204 -4.56 -10.12 8.08
C LYS A 204 -5.14 -10.00 9.49
N LEU A 205 -4.37 -10.33 10.54
CA LEU A 205 -4.82 -10.18 11.93
C LEU A 205 -5.02 -8.72 12.33
N VAL A 206 -4.23 -7.79 11.77
CA VAL A 206 -4.43 -6.34 12.00
C VAL A 206 -5.74 -5.89 11.39
N LEU A 207 -6.07 -6.36 10.19
CA LEU A 207 -7.35 -6.08 9.54
C LEU A 207 -8.53 -6.74 10.27
N GLU A 208 -8.43 -8.02 10.61
CA GLU A 208 -9.46 -8.74 11.35
C GLU A 208 -9.79 -8.04 12.67
N ASN A 209 -8.77 -7.58 13.42
CA ASN A 209 -8.97 -6.80 14.64
C ASN A 209 -9.65 -5.45 14.36
N TYR A 210 -9.35 -4.78 13.24
CA TYR A 210 -9.99 -3.50 12.91
C TYR A 210 -11.46 -3.66 12.47
N LEU A 211 -11.80 -4.77 11.83
CA LEU A 211 -13.12 -5.03 11.25
C LEU A 211 -14.18 -5.44 12.28
N GLU A 212 -13.84 -5.48 13.56
CA GLU A 212 -14.79 -5.71 14.65
C GLU A 212 -14.57 -4.76 15.83
N CYS A 213 -15.60 -4.63 16.67
CA CYS A 213 -15.53 -3.88 17.91
C CYS A 213 -16.03 -4.71 19.11
N TYR A 214 -15.98 -6.04 18.97
CA TYR A 214 -16.24 -7.00 20.03
C TYR A 214 -15.20 -6.87 21.15
N HIS A 215 -13.93 -6.64 20.81
CA HIS A 215 -12.86 -6.40 21.80
C HIS A 215 -12.84 -4.98 22.38
N CYS A 216 -13.57 -4.01 21.80
CA CYS A 216 -13.48 -2.60 22.17
C CYS A 216 -13.79 -2.33 23.65
N ALA A 217 -14.88 -2.92 24.16
CA ALA A 217 -15.35 -2.67 25.52
C ALA A 217 -14.34 -3.12 26.58
N THR A 218 -13.61 -4.21 26.32
CA THR A 218 -12.67 -4.81 27.26
C THR A 218 -11.26 -4.26 27.10
N SER A 219 -10.80 -4.09 25.85
CA SER A 219 -9.42 -3.74 25.53
C SER A 219 -9.17 -2.23 25.41
N HIS A 220 -10.17 -1.43 25.05
CA HIS A 220 -10.00 0.02 24.79
C HIS A 220 -10.79 0.89 25.76
N ARG A 221 -10.46 0.83 27.06
CA ARG A 221 -11.20 1.52 28.13
C ARG A 221 -11.45 3.02 27.89
N ALA A 222 -10.50 3.73 27.27
CA ALA A 222 -10.66 5.15 26.96
C ALA A 222 -11.65 5.38 25.80
N TYR A 223 -11.51 4.60 24.73
CA TYR A 223 -12.41 4.64 23.57
C TYR A 223 -13.83 4.26 23.96
N ALA A 224 -13.97 3.18 24.74
CA ALA A 224 -15.24 2.65 25.22
C ALA A 224 -16.08 3.70 25.96
N LYS A 225 -15.46 4.61 26.73
CA LYS A 225 -16.20 5.69 27.42
C LYS A 225 -16.93 6.65 26.47
N MET A 226 -16.44 6.81 25.24
CA MET A 226 -17.07 7.65 24.23
C MET A 226 -17.92 6.84 23.24
N HIS A 227 -17.58 5.56 23.07
CA HIS A 227 -18.17 4.64 22.10
C HIS A 227 -18.40 3.27 22.76
N THR A 228 -19.51 3.12 23.50
CA THR A 228 -19.96 1.80 24.00
C THR A 228 -21.42 1.57 23.70
N LEU A 229 -21.68 0.81 22.64
CA LEU A 229 -22.15 -0.58 22.69
C LEU A 229 -22.37 -0.94 21.22
N LYS A 230 -21.82 -2.08 20.77
CA LYS A 230 -22.30 -2.68 19.53
C LYS A 230 -23.81 -2.84 19.71
N ASP A 231 -24.60 -2.14 18.91
CA ASP A 231 -26.04 -2.30 18.95
C ASP A 231 -26.37 -3.78 18.73
N LEU A 232 -27.37 -4.28 19.45
CA LEU A 232 -27.77 -5.68 19.38
C LEU A 232 -28.02 -6.07 17.92
N GLU A 233 -27.59 -7.26 17.53
CA GLU A 233 -27.69 -7.74 16.15
C GLU A 233 -29.12 -7.63 15.60
N GLU A 234 -30.13 -7.92 16.42
CA GLU A 234 -31.55 -7.74 16.08
C GLU A 234 -31.92 -6.31 15.63
N LYS A 235 -31.22 -5.28 16.14
CA LYS A 235 -31.47 -3.87 15.80
C LYS A 235 -30.74 -3.45 14.53
N VAL A 236 -29.52 -3.96 14.32
CA VAL A 236 -28.66 -3.55 13.20
C VAL A 236 -28.79 -4.44 11.99
N ALA A 237 -29.20 -5.71 12.14
CA ALA A 237 -29.30 -6.67 11.04
C ALA A 237 -30.17 -6.15 9.88
N PRO A 238 -31.35 -5.52 10.09
CA PRO A 238 -32.11 -4.96 8.97
C PRO A 238 -31.35 -3.86 8.22
N VAL A 239 -30.62 -3.00 8.95
CA VAL A 239 -29.84 -1.89 8.37
C VAL A 239 -28.63 -2.44 7.61
N VAL A 240 -27.93 -3.41 8.18
CA VAL A 240 -26.76 -4.08 7.58
C VAL A 240 -27.19 -4.86 6.33
N THR A 241 -28.27 -5.64 6.40
CA THR A 241 -28.80 -6.36 5.22
C THR A 241 -29.18 -5.38 4.12
N ALA A 242 -29.88 -4.29 4.45
CA ALA A 242 -30.21 -3.27 3.46
C ALA A 242 -28.95 -2.57 2.91
N MET A 243 -27.88 -2.46 3.71
CA MET A 243 -26.59 -1.90 3.29
C MET A 243 -25.83 -2.83 2.34
N LEU A 244 -25.77 -4.13 2.65
CA LEU A 244 -25.16 -5.14 1.81
C LEU A 244 -25.95 -5.31 0.51
N ALA A 245 -27.29 -5.29 0.55
CA ALA A 245 -28.12 -5.37 -0.66
C ALA A 245 -27.89 -4.21 -1.65
N ARG A 246 -27.40 -3.07 -1.16
CA ARG A 246 -27.05 -1.90 -2.00
C ARG A 246 -25.55 -1.72 -2.19
N SER A 247 -24.68 -2.53 -1.56
CA SER A 247 -23.23 -2.33 -1.63
C SER A 247 -22.75 -2.47 -3.07
N ASP A 248 -23.16 -3.53 -3.75
CA ASP A 248 -22.72 -3.81 -5.12
C ASP A 248 -23.13 -2.71 -6.11
N ALA A 249 -24.27 -2.06 -5.88
CA ALA A 249 -24.73 -0.93 -6.70
C ALA A 249 -23.97 0.38 -6.40
N VAL A 250 -23.37 0.50 -5.21
CA VAL A 250 -22.68 1.72 -4.75
C VAL A 250 -21.17 1.62 -4.89
N THR A 251 -20.58 0.43 -4.79
CA THR A 251 -19.14 0.22 -4.88
C THR A 251 -18.66 -0.05 -6.31
N GLY A 252 -19.57 -0.37 -7.23
CA GLY A 252 -19.22 -0.94 -8.54
C GLY A 252 -18.66 -2.34 -8.38
#